data_AF-A0A971VC04-F1
#
_entry.id   AF-A0A971VC04-F1
#
_cell.length_a   1.000
_cell.length_b   1.000
_cell.length_c   1.000
_cell.angle_alpha   90.00
_cell.angle_beta   90.00
_cell.angle_gamma   90.00
#
_symmetry.space_group_name_H-M   'P 1'
#
loop_
_entity.id
_entity.type
_entity.pdbx_description
1 polymer ?
#
loop_
_entity_poly.entity_id
_entity_poly.type
_entity_poly.pdbx_seq_one_letter_code
_entity_poly.pdbx_strand_id
1 'polypeptide(L)' 'IGQLGRIPGEDEKPIIEFDGLVFKVEKMEEKRISKVKAYKA' A
#
# COMPACT_ATOMS: atom_id res chain seq x y z
N ILE A 1 -5.00 3.45 13.54
CA ILE A 1 -4.51 4.14 12.32
C ILE A 1 -3.42 3.23 11.75
N GLY A 2 -3.57 2.71 10.53
CA GLY A 2 -2.59 1.78 9.92
C GLY A 2 -1.28 2.49 9.52
N GLN A 3 -0.25 1.73 9.12
CA GLN A 3 1.11 2.26 8.88
C GLN A 3 1.21 3.45 7.89
N LEU A 4 0.29 3.56 6.94
CA LEU A 4 0.30 4.65 5.96
C LEU A 4 -0.12 6.01 6.54
N GLY A 5 -0.97 6.03 7.58
CA GLY A 5 -1.45 7.26 8.23
C GLY A 5 -2.33 8.19 7.37
N ARG A 6 -2.35 8.02 6.05
CA ARG A 6 -3.09 8.82 5.06
C ARG A 6 -3.64 7.93 3.94
N ILE A 7 -4.59 8.47 3.16
CA ILE A 7 -5.03 7.84 1.91
C ILE A 7 -4.11 8.33 0.78
N PRO A 8 -3.36 7.44 0.12
CA PRO A 8 -2.56 7.78 -1.06
C PRO A 8 -3.43 8.26 -2.23
N GLY A 9 -2.88 9.12 -3.09
CA GLY A 9 -3.52 9.49 -4.36
C GLY A 9 -3.58 8.32 -5.35
N GLU A 10 -4.38 8.45 -6.41
CA GLU A 10 -4.56 7.38 -7.41
C GLU A 10 -3.25 6.99 -8.13
N ASP A 11 -2.36 7.96 -8.33
CA ASP A 11 -1.02 7.75 -8.92
C ASP A 11 0.05 7.41 -7.87
N GLU A 12 -0.25 7.50 -6.58
CA GLU A 12 0.71 7.23 -5.52
C GLU A 12 0.80 5.71 -5.26
N LYS A 13 2.01 5.15 -5.38
CA LYS A 13 2.29 3.73 -5.13
C LYS A 13 3.16 3.56 -3.89
N PRO A 14 2.61 3.80 -2.69
CA PRO A 14 3.38 3.65 -1.46
C PRO A 14 3.83 2.21 -1.27
N ILE A 15 4.97 2.07 -0.60
CA ILE A 15 5.56 0.81 -0.20
C ILE A 15 5.61 0.82 1.33
N ILE A 16 5.09 -0.24 1.93
CA ILE A 16 5.05 -0.42 3.38
C ILE A 16 5.79 -1.71 3.70
N GLU A 17 6.70 -1.67 4.65
CA GLU A 17 7.33 -2.87 5.20
C GLU A 17 6.78 -3.13 6.61
N PHE A 18 6.34 -4.37 6.82
CA PHE A 18 5.81 -4.84 8.08
C PHE A 18 6.20 -6.30 8.30
N ASP A 19 6.84 -6.61 9.42
CA ASP A 19 7.19 -7.98 9.83
C ASP A 19 7.99 -8.76 8.75
N GLY A 20 8.89 -8.08 8.04
CA GLY A 20 9.69 -8.67 6.95
C GLY A 20 8.90 -8.91 5.65
N LEU A 21 7.65 -8.45 5.58
CA LEU A 21 6.82 -8.43 4.37
C LEU A 21 6.72 -7.01 3.83
N VAL A 22 7.02 -6.86 2.55
CA VAL A 22 6.89 -5.60 1.81
C VAL A 22 5.59 -5.62 1.02
N PHE A 23 4.73 -4.64 1.29
CA PHE A 23 3.47 -4.41 0.63
C PHE A 23 3.58 -3.17 -0.25
N LYS A 24 3.51 -3.35 -1.56
CA LYS A 24 3.44 -2.27 -2.54
C LYS A 24 2.00 -2.11 -3.01
N VAL A 25 1.47 -0.89 -2.95
CA VAL A 25 0.15 -0.58 -3.52
C VAL A 25 0.26 -0.53 -5.04
N GLU A 26 -0.57 -1.34 -5.72
CA GLU A 26 -0.59 -1.43 -7.17
C GLU A 26 -1.81 -0.75 -7.78
N LYS A 27 -2.95 -0.74 -7.07
CA LYS A 27 -4.18 -0.09 -7.53
C LYS A 27 -4.97 0.54 -6.39
N MET A 28 -5.39 1.79 -6.61
CA MET A 28 -6.41 2.49 -5.85
C MET A 28 -7.74 2.48 -6.60
N GLU A 29 -8.84 2.50 -5.87
CA GLU A 29 -10.20 2.64 -6.39
C GLU A 29 -11.04 3.37 -5.36
N GLU A 30 -11.67 4.49 -5.73
CA GLU A 30 -12.56 5.27 -4.86
C GLU A 30 -11.99 5.56 -3.46
N LYS A 31 -10.73 6.03 -3.40
CA LYS A 31 -9.98 6.32 -2.15
C LYS A 31 -9.67 5.09 -1.28
N ARG A 32 -9.74 3.88 -1.86
CA ARG A 32 -9.40 2.63 -1.18
C ARG A 32 -8.34 1.86 -1.97
N ILE A 33 -7.42 1.22 -1.25
CA ILE A 33 -6.48 0.28 -1.85
C ILE A 33 -7.26 -0.94 -2.33
N SER A 34 -7.33 -1.13 -3.65
CA SER A 34 -8.01 -2.25 -4.30
C SER A 34 -7.06 -3.43 -4.53
N LYS A 35 -5.76 -3.15 -4.74
CA LYS A 35 -4.75 -4.20 -4.96
C LYS A 35 -3.40 -3.82 -4.38
N VAL A 36 -2.77 -4.80 -3.70
CA VAL A 36 -1.38 -4.74 -3.24
C VAL A 36 -0.58 -5.92 -3.77
N LYS A 37 0.72 -5.72 -3.95
CA LYS A 37 1.71 -6.77 -4.16
C LYS A 37 2.48 -6.97 -2.87
N ALA A 38 2.42 -8.17 -2.30
CA ALA A 38 3.18 -8.56 -1.12
C ALA A 38 4.36 -9.45 -1.51
N TYR A 39 5.53 -9.19 -0.96
CA TYR A 39 6.72 -10.04 -1.11
C TYR A 39 7.51 -10.05 0.19
N LYS A 40 8.24 -11.13 0.46
CA LYS A 40 9.22 -11.16 1.55
C LYS A 40 10.43 -10.33 1.13
N ALA A 41 10.95 -9.54 2.07
CA ALA A 41 12.24 -8.86 1.92
C ALA A 41 13.37 -9.90 1.81
#